data_AF-A0A1Q7ZGJ3-F1
#
_entry.id   AF-A0A1Q7ZGJ3-F1
#
_cell.length_a   1.000
_cell.length_b   1.000
_cell.length_c   1.000
_cell.angle_alpha   90.00
_cell.angle_beta   90.00
_cell.angle_gamma   90.00
#
_symmetry.space_group_name_H-M   'P 1'
#
loop_
_entity.id
_entity.type
_entity.pdbx_description
1 polymer ?
#
loop_
_entity_poly.entity_id
_entity_poly.type
_entity_poly.pdbx_seq_one_letter_code
_entity_poly.pdbx_strand_id
1 'polypeptide(L)'
;MGGSAYAMARDIAEGMILVNAGTFKKFAPGELRQLVFELDKVQKEARADQPPLDDTQAIQKRGRKLSRITAALQIINSAMMKRTS
;
A
#
# COMPACT_ATOMS: atom_id res chain seq x y z
N MET A 1 12.19 -11.53 3.66
CA MET A 1 10.98 -10.84 4.17
C MET A 1 9.90 -11.89 4.23
N GLY A 2 9.65 -12.47 5.41
CA GLY A 2 8.82 -13.67 5.59
C GLY A 2 7.39 -13.39 6.05
N GLY A 3 6.79 -12.28 5.60
CA GLY A 3 5.39 -11.94 5.89
C GLY A 3 4.52 -12.16 4.67
N SER A 4 3.23 -12.48 4.86
CA SER A 4 2.28 -12.55 3.76
C SER A 4 2.10 -11.16 3.10
N ALA A 5 1.72 -11.14 1.82
CA ALA A 5 1.39 -9.89 1.11
C ALA A 5 0.32 -9.06 1.87
N TYR A 6 -0.59 -9.74 2.56
CA TYR A 6 -1.59 -9.13 3.44
C TYR A 6 -0.93 -8.35 4.59
N ALA A 7 0.01 -8.98 5.32
CA ALA A 7 0.71 -8.33 6.42
C ALA A 7 1.51 -7.11 5.92
N MET A 8 2.21 -7.27 4.80
CA MET A 8 2.96 -6.17 4.20
C MET A 8 2.06 -5.00 3.78
N ALA A 9 0.89 -5.27 3.18
CA ALA A 9 -0.06 -4.22 2.81
C ALA A 9 -0.57 -3.44 4.04
N ARG A 10 -0.83 -4.13 5.16
CA ARG A 10 -1.20 -3.51 6.44
C ARG A 10 -0.06 -2.67 7.01
N ASP A 11 1.16 -3.19 7.01
CA ASP A 11 2.33 -2.48 7.51
C ASP A 11 2.61 -1.21 6.70
N ILE A 12 2.46 -1.24 5.37
CA ILE A 12 2.54 -0.04 4.52
C ILE A 12 1.45 0.96 4.89
N ALA A 13 0.21 0.48 5.01
CA ALA A 13 -0.95 1.32 5.28
C ALA A 13 -0.84 2.03 6.64
N GLU A 14 -0.33 1.34 7.67
CA GLU A 14 -0.10 1.91 9.01
C GLU A 14 1.20 2.71 9.10
N GLY A 15 2.11 2.55 8.13
CA GLY A 15 3.39 3.26 8.09
C GLY A 15 4.49 2.59 8.90
N MET A 16 4.34 1.30 9.19
CA MET A 16 5.36 0.45 9.83
C MET A 16 6.53 0.17 8.87
N ILE A 17 6.26 0.17 7.56
CA ILE A 17 7.29 0.06 6.53
C ILE A 17 7.17 1.19 5.51
N LEU A 18 8.32 1.78 5.18
CA LEU A 18 8.46 2.73 4.08
C LEU A 18 8.96 1.98 2.85
N VAL A 19 8.26 2.14 1.74
CA VAL A 19 8.57 1.44 0.49
C VAL A 19 9.15 2.41 -0.53
N ASN A 20 10.14 1.91 -1.29
CA ASN A 20 10.75 2.62 -2.40
C ASN A 20 10.99 1.65 -3.57
N ALA A 21 11.50 2.14 -4.70
CA ALA A 21 11.76 1.30 -5.86
C ALA A 21 12.71 0.11 -5.58
N GLY A 22 13.67 0.31 -4.68
CA GLY A 22 14.60 -0.74 -4.24
C GLY A 22 13.91 -1.85 -3.45
N THR A 23 12.89 -1.52 -2.64
CA THR A 23 12.09 -2.48 -1.87
C THR A 23 11.54 -3.59 -2.77
N PHE A 24 10.99 -3.22 -3.93
CA PHE A 24 10.29 -4.16 -4.81
C PHE A 24 11.18 -4.87 -5.83
N LYS A 25 12.47 -4.50 -5.96
CA LYS A 25 13.38 -5.13 -6.93
C LYS A 25 13.48 -6.65 -6.76
N LYS A 26 13.45 -7.12 -5.51
CA LYS A 26 13.63 -8.55 -5.17
C LYS A 26 12.35 -9.39 -5.27
N PHE A 27 11.19 -8.76 -5.50
CA PHE A 27 9.91 -9.45 -5.56
C PHE A 27 9.68 -10.02 -6.97
N ALA A 28 9.25 -11.26 -7.06
CA ALA A 28 8.77 -11.85 -8.30
C ALA A 28 7.48 -11.13 -8.78
N PRO A 29 7.19 -11.14 -10.10
CA PRO A 29 5.97 -10.51 -10.62
C PRO A 29 4.68 -11.03 -9.98
N GLY A 30 4.61 -12.32 -9.63
CA GLY A 30 3.45 -12.89 -8.93
C GLY A 30 3.27 -12.32 -7.52
N GLU A 31 4.36 -12.12 -6.78
CA GLU A 31 4.33 -11.53 -5.44
C GLU A 31 3.90 -10.06 -5.48
N LEU A 32 4.33 -9.31 -6.50
CA LEU A 32 3.86 -7.93 -6.71
C LEU A 32 2.37 -7.86 -7.02
N ARG A 33 1.85 -8.76 -7.86
CA ARG A 33 0.40 -8.82 -8.13
C ARG A 33 -0.40 -9.15 -6.87
N GLN A 34 0.09 -10.08 -6.05
CA GLN A 34 -0.55 -10.40 -4.77
C GLN A 34 -0.54 -9.19 -3.83
N LEU A 35 0.58 -8.47 -3.75
CA LEU A 35 0.67 -7.26 -2.94
C LEU A 35 -0.25 -6.14 -3.43
N VAL A 36 -0.37 -5.94 -4.74
CA VAL A 36 -1.33 -4.99 -5.33
C VAL A 36 -2.75 -5.34 -4.93
N PHE A 37 -3.14 -6.62 -5.06
CA PHE A 37 -4.46 -7.08 -4.67
C PHE A 37 -4.78 -6.82 -3.19
N GLU A 38 -3.83 -7.07 -2.28
CA GLU A 38 -4.02 -6.79 -0.85
C GLU A 38 -4.02 -5.29 -0.54
N LEU A 39 -3.17 -4.49 -1.21
CA LEU A 39 -3.19 -3.03 -1.09
C LEU A 39 -4.53 -2.43 -1.54
N ASP A 40 -5.12 -2.94 -2.63
CA ASP A 40 -6.42 -2.50 -3.12
C ASP A 40 -7.55 -2.79 -2.13
N LYS A 41 -7.53 -3.95 -1.46
CA LYS A 41 -8.48 -4.25 -0.37
C LYS A 41 -8.34 -3.26 0.78
N VAL A 42 -7.12 -3.06 1.27
CA VAL A 42 -6.87 -2.12 2.37
C VAL A 42 -7.23 -0.69 1.98
N GLN A 43 -7.03 -0.31 0.71
CA GLN A 43 -7.46 1.01 0.20
C GLN A 43 -8.99 1.15 0.23
N LYS A 44 -9.73 0.12 -0.20
CA LYS A 44 -11.19 0.10 -0.17
C LYS A 44 -11.71 0.18 1.27
N GLU A 45 -11.17 -0.61 2.18
CA GLU A 45 -11.50 -0.54 3.61
C GLU A 45 -11.25 0.85 4.19
N ALA A 46 -10.07 1.43 3.93
CA ALA A 46 -9.73 2.76 4.40
C ALA A 46 -10.65 3.84 3.79
N ARG A 47 -11.13 3.66 2.56
CA ARG A 47 -12.11 4.58 1.94
C ARG A 47 -13.51 4.44 2.55
N ALA A 48 -13.91 3.21 2.88
CA ALA A 48 -15.21 2.92 3.48
C ALA A 48 -15.29 3.39 4.95
N ASP A 49 -14.15 3.44 5.65
CA ASP A 49 -14.04 4.07 6.96
C ASP A 49 -14.30 5.59 6.82
N GLN A 50 -15.45 6.07 7.27
CA GLN A 50 -15.85 7.48 7.24
C GLN A 50 -15.95 8.01 8.68
N PRO A 51 -14.88 8.64 9.19
CA PRO A 51 -14.92 9.25 10.50
C PRO A 51 -15.92 10.41 10.59
N PRO A 52 -16.41 10.75 11.79
CA PRO A 52 -17.14 11.99 12.03
C PRO A 52 -16.38 13.22 11.54
N LEU A 53 -17.09 14.23 11.05
CA LEU A 53 -16.50 15.42 10.42
C LEU A 53 -15.70 16.29 11.41
N ASP A 54 -16.04 16.24 12.68
CA ASP A 54 -15.37 16.93 13.78
C ASP A 54 -14.15 16.17 14.31
N ASP A 55 -14.01 14.88 14.00
CA ASP A 55 -12.82 14.08 14.30
C ASP A 55 -11.71 14.31 13.26
N THR A 56 -11.13 15.51 13.32
CA THR A 56 -10.03 15.93 12.45
C THR A 56 -8.83 14.98 12.53
N GLN A 57 -8.58 14.34 13.69
CA GLN A 57 -7.46 13.43 13.86
C GLN A 57 -7.68 12.12 13.10
N ALA A 58 -8.87 11.54 13.19
CA ALA A 58 -9.22 10.33 12.44
C ALA A 58 -9.23 10.59 10.93
N ILE A 59 -9.76 11.73 10.48
CA ILE A 59 -9.72 12.15 9.08
C ILE A 59 -8.28 12.23 8.56
N GLN A 60 -7.39 12.89 9.29
CA GLN A 60 -5.98 12.99 8.91
C GLN A 60 -5.28 11.62 8.93
N LYS A 61 -5.58 10.77 9.92
CA LYS A 61 -5.02 9.40 10.01
C LYS A 61 -5.40 8.58 8.78
N ARG A 62 -6.68 8.61 8.37
CA ARG A 62 -7.18 7.98 7.14
C ARG A 62 -6.49 8.56 5.90
N GLY A 63 -6.34 9.88 5.82
CA GLY A 63 -5.63 10.55 4.71
C GLY A 63 -4.18 10.06 4.56
N ARG A 64 -3.43 9.98 5.66
CA ARG A 64 -2.06 9.43 5.66
C ARG A 64 -2.01 7.99 5.20
N LYS A 65 -2.94 7.14 5.66
CA LYS A 65 -3.07 5.75 5.22
C LYS A 65 -3.28 5.65 3.71
N LEU A 66 -4.24 6.39 3.16
CA LEU A 66 -4.54 6.40 1.73
C LEU A 66 -3.37 6.92 0.89
N SER A 67 -2.67 7.95 1.36
CA SER A 67 -1.48 8.49 0.71
C SER A 67 -0.37 7.44 0.60
N ARG A 68 -0.07 6.73 1.69
CA ARG A 68 0.95 5.65 1.69
C ARG A 68 0.61 4.51 0.74
N ILE A 69 -0.64 4.04 0.75
CA ILE A 69 -1.10 2.98 -0.16
C ILE A 69 -0.97 3.44 -1.62
N THR A 70 -1.37 4.67 -1.93
CA THR A 70 -1.31 5.22 -3.29
C THR A 70 0.14 5.31 -3.79
N ALA A 71 1.06 5.80 -2.95
CA ALA A 71 2.48 5.86 -3.27
C ALA A 71 3.06 4.45 -3.52
N ALA A 72 2.71 3.47 -2.68
CA ALA A 72 3.15 2.09 -2.86
C ALA A 72 2.69 1.51 -4.21
N LEU A 73 1.42 1.67 -4.56
CA LEU A 73 0.87 1.21 -5.84
C LEU A 73 1.58 1.84 -7.04
N GLN A 74 1.86 3.14 -6.99
CA GLN A 74 2.60 3.85 -8.05
C GLN A 74 4.02 3.29 -8.25
N ILE A 75 4.72 3.00 -7.15
CA ILE A 75 6.08 2.44 -7.20
C ILE A 75 6.03 1.00 -7.74
N ILE A 76 5.06 0.18 -7.32
CA ILE A 76 4.90 -1.20 -7.81
C ILE A 76 4.61 -1.19 -9.31
N ASN A 77 3.68 -0.35 -9.78
CA ASN A 77 3.37 -0.21 -11.20
C ASN A 77 4.61 0.19 -12.01
N SER A 78 5.36 1.18 -11.52
CA SER A 78 6.62 1.60 -12.13
C SER A 78 7.66 0.46 -12.18
N ALA A 79 7.74 -0.35 -11.13
CA ALA A 79 8.64 -1.51 -11.07
C ALA A 79 8.23 -2.63 -12.03
N MET A 80 6.93 -2.86 -12.23
CA MET A 80 6.42 -3.83 -13.19
C MET A 80 6.64 -3.39 -14.63
N MET A 81 6.40 -2.11 -14.96
CA MET A 81 6.63 -1.57 -16.30
C MET A 81 8.09 -1.72 -16.75
N LYS A 82 9.05 -1.42 -15.86
CA LYS A 82 10.50 -1.57 -16.14
C LYS A 82 10.95 -3.00 -16.43
N ARG A 83 10.15 -4.01 -16.09
CA ARG A 83 10.46 -5.43 -16.34
C ARG A 83 9.93 -5.92 -17.69
N THR A 84 8.96 -5.20 -18.25
CA THR A 84 8.35 -5.50 -19.55
C THR A 84 8.93 -4.65 -20.69
N SER A 85 9.82 -3.69 -20.36
CA SER A 85 10.53 -2.82 -21.31
C SER A 85 11.87 -3.40 -21.73
#